data_AF-A0A7R9WI63-F1
#
_entry.id   AF-A0A7R9WI63-F1
#
_cell.length_a   1.000
_cell.length_b   1.000
_cell.length_c   1.000
_cell.angle_alpha   90.00
_cell.angle_beta   90.00
_cell.angle_gamma   90.00
#
_symmetry.space_group_name_H-M   'P 1'
#
loop_
_entity.id
_entity.type
_entity.pdbx_description
1 polymer ?
#
loop_
_entity_poly.entity_id
_entity_poly.type
_entity_poly.pdbx_seq_one_letter_code
_entity_poly.pdbx_strand_id
1 'polypeptide(L)'
;NTAKKTVIQRWGGSKKYFMADKEYAGVVVGKEATNSEYVITDGVIAPGGFVPDHYHKWEDQTFHVIVGELEVKIGDETTLVATGDTIHCPRGVSHFVKNIGS
;
A
#
# COMPACT_ATOMS: atom_id res chain seq x y z
N ASN A 1 20.36 -6.40 20.91
CA ASN A 1 20.85 -6.63 19.54
C ASN A 1 19.69 -7.16 18.73
N THR A 2 19.10 -6.38 17.83
CA THR A 2 18.03 -6.88 16.94
C THR A 2 18.69 -7.48 15.70
N ALA A 3 18.15 -8.55 15.12
CA ALA A 3 18.65 -9.14 13.87
C ALA A 3 18.27 -8.31 12.62
N LYS A 4 17.91 -7.03 12.81
CA LYS A 4 17.41 -6.15 11.75
C LYS A 4 18.54 -5.66 10.87
N LYS A 5 18.24 -5.39 9.60
CA LYS A 5 19.22 -4.94 8.60
C LYS A 5 18.86 -3.54 8.11
N THR A 6 19.89 -2.71 7.94
CA THR A 6 19.73 -1.39 7.29
C THR A 6 19.35 -1.59 5.82
N VAL A 7 18.35 -0.84 5.37
CA VAL A 7 17.95 -0.78 3.96
C VAL A 7 17.94 0.68 3.52
N ILE A 8 18.64 0.97 2.43
CA ILE A 8 18.63 2.28 1.75
C ILE A 8 18.32 2.00 0.29
N GLN A 9 17.16 2.46 -0.19
CA GLN A 9 16.70 2.18 -1.54
C GLN A 9 15.95 3.39 -2.11
N ARG A 10 16.14 3.65 -3.41
CA ARG A 10 15.38 4.66 -4.15
C ARG A 10 14.02 4.11 -4.57
N TRP A 11 13.02 4.99 -4.64
CA TRP A 11 11.70 4.68 -5.19
C TRP A 11 11.82 3.99 -6.56
N GLY A 12 11.05 2.92 -6.76
CA GLY A 12 11.02 2.15 -8.00
C GLY A 12 12.23 1.24 -8.22
N GLY A 13 13.20 1.24 -7.30
CA GLY A 13 14.35 0.32 -7.31
C GLY A 13 14.03 -1.07 -6.76
N SER A 14 12.84 -1.27 -6.20
CA SER A 14 12.32 -2.55 -5.71
C SER A 14 11.99 -3.49 -6.88
N LYS A 15 12.09 -4.81 -6.63
CA LYS A 15 11.46 -5.77 -7.53
C LYS A 15 9.95 -5.57 -7.47
N LYS A 16 9.35 -5.35 -8.63
CA LYS A 16 7.91 -5.12 -8.79
C LYS A 16 7.14 -6.43 -8.88
N TYR A 17 6.03 -6.49 -8.17
CA TYR A 17 5.06 -7.57 -8.18
C TYR A 17 3.72 -6.98 -8.59
N PHE A 18 3.11 -7.54 -9.64
CA PHE A 18 1.75 -7.17 -10.03
C PHE A 18 0.79 -7.92 -9.11
N MET A 19 0.01 -7.20 -8.31
CA MET A 19 -0.98 -7.81 -7.40
C MET A 19 -2.36 -7.85 -8.06
N ALA A 20 -2.64 -6.92 -8.97
CA ALA A 20 -3.84 -6.89 -9.81
C ALA A 20 -3.54 -6.30 -11.20
N ASP A 21 -4.53 -6.33 -12.10
CA ASP A 21 -4.44 -5.57 -13.35
C ASP A 21 -4.25 -4.07 -13.04
N LYS A 22 -3.32 -3.42 -13.75
CA LYS A 22 -2.95 -2.01 -13.56
C LYS A 22 -2.43 -1.62 -12.17
N GLU A 23 -2.03 -2.59 -11.35
CA GLU A 23 -1.43 -2.34 -10.05
C GLU A 23 -0.09 -3.09 -9.94
N TYR A 24 0.90 -2.43 -9.35
CA TYR A 24 2.07 -3.13 -8.85
C TYR A 24 2.49 -2.58 -7.49
N ALA A 25 3.04 -3.49 -6.67
CA ALA A 25 3.73 -3.18 -5.43
C ALA A 25 5.18 -3.70 -5.50
N GLY A 26 6.12 -2.94 -4.96
CA GLY A 26 7.50 -3.32 -4.80
C GLY A 26 7.87 -3.36 -3.32
N VAL A 27 8.56 -4.43 -2.90
CA VAL A 27 9.01 -4.56 -1.50
C VAL A 27 10.30 -3.77 -1.32
N VAL A 28 10.22 -2.69 -0.54
CA VAL A 28 11.37 -1.84 -0.20
C VAL A 28 12.07 -2.38 1.04
N VAL A 29 11.32 -2.61 2.12
CA VAL A 29 11.84 -3.18 3.38
C VAL A 29 11.01 -4.41 3.72
N GLY A 30 11.61 -5.60 3.68
CA GLY A 30 10.94 -6.89 3.88
C GLY A 30 11.30 -7.61 5.17
N LYS A 31 10.75 -8.81 5.37
CA LYS A 31 10.84 -9.60 6.61
C LYS A 31 12.28 -9.84 7.09
N GLU A 32 13.23 -10.07 6.18
CA GLU A 32 14.64 -10.31 6.52
C GLU A 32 15.30 -9.08 7.13
N ALA A 33 14.83 -7.88 6.77
CA ALA A 33 15.33 -6.62 7.32
C ALA A 33 14.61 -6.22 8.61
N THR A 34 13.31 -6.53 8.72
CA THR A 34 12.47 -6.08 9.84
C THR A 34 12.26 -7.11 10.93
N ASN A 35 12.77 -8.33 10.77
CA ASN A 35 12.42 -9.48 11.61
C ASN A 35 10.89 -9.73 11.62
N SER A 36 10.26 -9.59 10.45
CA SER A 36 8.80 -9.74 10.23
C SER A 36 7.90 -8.77 11.01
N GLU A 37 8.44 -7.67 11.53
CA GLU A 37 7.65 -6.70 12.32
C GLU A 37 6.83 -5.75 11.46
N TYR A 38 7.33 -5.42 10.26
CA TYR A 38 6.64 -4.56 9.30
C TYR A 38 7.18 -4.81 7.88
N VAL A 39 6.45 -4.28 6.90
CA VAL A 39 6.87 -4.19 5.50
C VAL A 39 6.71 -2.74 5.04
N ILE A 40 7.64 -2.25 4.22
CA ILE A 40 7.48 -0.99 3.49
C ILE A 40 7.45 -1.35 2.01
N THR A 41 6.41 -0.89 1.32
CA THR A 41 6.26 -1.06 -0.13
C THR A 41 6.18 0.29 -0.83
N ASP A 42 6.70 0.36 -2.05
CA ASP A 42 6.32 1.36 -3.04
C ASP A 42 5.36 0.73 -4.05
N GLY A 43 4.67 1.53 -4.86
CA GLY A 43 3.71 0.98 -5.80
C GLY A 43 2.99 2.03 -6.62
N VAL A 44 2.28 1.57 -7.63
CA VAL A 44 1.41 2.40 -8.48
C VAL A 44 0.13 1.62 -8.76
N ILE A 45 -1.00 2.28 -8.56
CA ILE A 45 -2.28 1.91 -9.15
C ILE A 45 -2.47 2.86 -10.33
N ALA A 46 -2.40 2.37 -11.57
CA ALA A 46 -2.55 3.21 -12.76
C ALA A 46 -4.03 3.65 -12.96
N PRO A 47 -4.31 4.68 -13.78
CA PRO A 47 -5.66 5.15 -14.05
C PRO A 47 -6.67 4.04 -14.36
N GLY A 48 -7.78 4.03 -13.60
CA GLY A 48 -8.82 3.02 -13.66
C GLY A 48 -8.46 1.65 -13.04
N GLY A 49 -7.23 1.48 -12.53
CA GLY A 49 -6.84 0.33 -11.72
C GLY A 49 -7.48 0.39 -10.34
N PHE A 50 -7.68 -0.79 -9.73
CA PHE A 50 -8.26 -0.91 -8.39
C PHE A 50 -7.74 -2.15 -7.67
N VAL A 51 -7.76 -2.07 -6.35
CA VAL A 51 -7.59 -3.22 -5.45
C VAL A 51 -8.99 -3.62 -4.96
N PRO A 52 -9.45 -4.87 -5.22
CA PRO A 52 -10.77 -5.33 -4.79
C PRO A 52 -10.98 -5.17 -3.27
N ASP A 53 -12.24 -5.14 -2.84
CA ASP A 53 -12.58 -5.08 -1.42
C ASP A 53 -12.08 -6.34 -0.69
N HIS A 54 -11.25 -6.15 0.33
CA HIS A 54 -10.62 -7.22 1.10
C HIS A 54 -10.22 -6.73 2.49
N TYR A 55 -9.75 -7.65 3.36
CA TYR A 55 -9.19 -7.29 4.65
C TYR A 55 -7.99 -8.17 4.98
N HIS A 56 -7.13 -7.66 5.87
CA HIS A 56 -6.02 -8.40 6.44
C HIS A 56 -6.40 -8.93 7.81
N LYS A 57 -6.09 -10.20 8.07
CA LYS A 57 -6.44 -10.84 9.34
C LYS A 57 -5.52 -10.41 10.48
N TRP A 58 -4.24 -10.16 10.19
CA TRP A 58 -3.23 -9.96 11.23
C TRP A 58 -2.50 -8.62 11.13
N GLU A 59 -2.56 -7.99 9.96
CA GLU A 59 -1.78 -6.81 9.61
C GLU A 59 -2.67 -5.57 9.56
N ASP A 60 -2.23 -4.50 10.20
CA ASP A 60 -2.72 -3.18 9.85
C ASP A 60 -1.99 -2.73 8.57
N GLN A 61 -2.65 -1.94 7.72
CA GLN A 61 -2.04 -1.38 6.52
C GLN A 61 -2.18 0.14 6.52
N THR A 62 -1.15 0.84 6.06
CA THR A 62 -1.21 2.29 5.88
C THR A 62 -0.72 2.63 4.47
N PHE A 63 -1.50 3.43 3.75
CA PHE A 63 -1.13 4.02 2.48
C PHE A 63 -0.83 5.50 2.67
N HIS A 64 0.21 6.00 1.99
CA HIS A 64 0.44 7.43 1.85
C HIS A 64 0.45 7.77 0.36
N VAL A 65 -0.39 8.71 -0.06
CA VAL A 65 -0.55 9.06 -1.47
C VAL A 65 0.58 10.01 -1.87
N ILE A 66 1.56 9.49 -2.61
CA ILE A 66 2.70 10.28 -3.06
C ILE A 66 2.30 11.24 -4.19
N VAL A 67 1.54 10.75 -5.18
CA VAL A 67 0.98 11.53 -6.29
C VAL A 67 -0.31 10.85 -6.76
N GLY A 68 -1.33 11.65 -7.07
CA GLY A 68 -2.59 11.21 -7.67
C GLY A 68 -3.81 11.44 -6.78
N GLU A 69 -4.93 10.85 -7.21
CA GLU A 69 -6.24 10.91 -6.55
C GLU A 69 -6.86 9.51 -6.56
N LEU A 70 -7.42 9.09 -5.43
CA LEU A 70 -8.02 7.77 -5.23
C LEU A 70 -9.40 7.92 -4.61
N GLU A 71 -10.32 7.06 -5.01
CA GLU A 71 -11.50 6.73 -4.21
C GLU A 71 -11.14 5.55 -3.30
N VAL A 72 -11.38 5.71 -2.01
CA VAL A 72 -11.13 4.66 -1.01
C VAL A 72 -12.39 4.37 -0.22
N LYS A 73 -12.58 3.12 0.17
CA LYS A 73 -13.59 2.70 1.13
C LYS A 73 -12.92 1.95 2.26
N ILE A 74 -13.08 2.40 3.51
CA ILE A 74 -12.54 1.76 4.71
C ILE A 74 -13.70 1.46 5.66
N GLY A 75 -14.00 0.17 5.86
CA GLY A 75 -15.23 -0.24 6.54
C GLY A 75 -16.46 0.27 5.80
N ASP A 76 -17.26 1.11 6.44
CA ASP A 76 -18.48 1.69 5.87
C ASP A 76 -18.26 3.10 5.28
N GLU A 77 -17.06 3.67 5.45
CA GLU A 77 -16.76 5.03 5.01
C GLU A 77 -16.12 5.02 3.61
N THR A 78 -16.72 5.75 2.68
CA THR A 78 -16.14 6.02 1.36
C THR A 78 -15.71 7.48 1.29
N THR A 79 -14.49 7.75 0.85
CA THR A 79 -13.97 9.11 0.69
C THR A 79 -13.00 9.21 -0.47
N LEU A 80 -12.78 10.44 -0.94
CA LEU A 80 -11.71 10.77 -1.88
C LEU A 80 -10.46 11.15 -1.09
N VAL A 81 -9.31 10.67 -1.55
CA VAL A 81 -8.00 11.01 -1.01
C VAL A 81 -7.09 11.45 -2.15
N ALA A 82 -6.21 12.40 -1.87
CA ALA A 82 -5.35 13.01 -2.85
C ALA A 82 -3.88 13.01 -2.38
N THR A 83 -3.02 13.54 -3.23
CA THR A 83 -1.59 13.74 -2.95
C THR A 83 -1.36 14.37 -1.58
N GLY A 84 -0.58 13.69 -0.73
CA GLY A 84 -0.27 14.10 0.64
C GLY A 84 -1.15 13.47 1.71
N ASP A 85 -2.29 12.86 1.35
CA ASP A 85 -3.15 12.18 2.31
C ASP A 85 -2.57 10.84 2.76
N THR A 86 -2.95 10.43 3.97
CA THR A 86 -2.58 9.14 4.57
C THR A 86 -3.83 8.40 5.01
N ILE A 87 -3.92 7.12 4.64
CA ILE A 87 -5.05 6.25 4.90
C ILE A 87 -4.56 5.10 5.76
N HIS A 88 -5.12 4.94 6.95
CA HIS A 88 -4.85 3.81 7.83
C HIS A 88 -6.03 2.83 7.77
N CYS A 89 -5.74 1.59 7.40
CA CYS A 89 -6.67 0.46 7.33
C CYS A 89 -6.38 -0.49 8.51
N PRO A 90 -7.19 -0.47 9.57
CA PRO A 90 -7.01 -1.39 10.70
C PRO A 90 -7.20 -2.85 10.27
N ARG A 91 -6.47 -3.77 10.91
CA ARG A 91 -6.67 -5.21 10.72
C ARG A 91 -8.13 -5.60 10.97
N GLY A 92 -8.64 -6.55 10.18
CA GLY A 92 -10.02 -7.00 10.25
C GLY A 92 -11.06 -6.03 9.68
N VAL A 93 -10.66 -4.83 9.23
CA VAL A 93 -11.55 -3.87 8.57
C VAL A 93 -11.37 -3.98 7.06
N SER A 94 -12.49 -4.19 6.35
CA SER A 94 -12.48 -4.27 4.89
C SER A 94 -12.07 -2.95 4.27
N HIS A 95 -11.32 -3.01 3.18
CA HIS A 95 -10.91 -1.83 2.46
C HIS A 95 -10.78 -2.09 0.96
N PHE A 96 -11.10 -1.04 0.20
CA PHE A 96 -11.07 -0.97 -1.25
C PHE A 96 -10.37 0.32 -1.68
N VAL A 97 -9.64 0.26 -2.80
CA VAL A 97 -8.94 1.42 -3.37
C VAL A 97 -9.10 1.42 -4.88
N LYS A 98 -9.44 2.57 -5.47
CA LYS A 98 -9.49 2.76 -6.93
C LYS A 98 -8.82 4.06 -7.33
N ASN A 99 -7.99 4.02 -8.35
CA ASN A 99 -7.49 5.23 -8.98
C ASN A 99 -8.57 5.79 -9.94
N ILE A 100 -9.10 6.96 -9.59
CA ILE A 100 -10.12 7.69 -10.34
C ILE A 100 -9.53 8.80 -11.23
N GLY A 101 -8.22 9.02 -11.16
CA GLY A 101 -7.51 9.94 -12.03
C GLY A 101 -7.48 9.46 -13.48
N SER A 102 -7.08 10.38 -14.36
CA SER A 102 -6.96 10.19 -15.81
C SER A 102 -5.51 9.99 -16.26
#